data_AF-A0A392N7S2-F1
#
_entry.id   AF-A0A392N7S2-F1
#
_cell.length_a   1.000
_cell.length_b   1.000
_cell.length_c   1.000
_cell.angle_alpha   90.00
_cell.angle_beta   90.00
_cell.angle_gamma   90.00
#
_symmetry.space_group_name_H-M   'P 1'
#
loop_
_entity.id
_entity.type
_entity.pdbx_description
1 polymer ?
#
loop_
_entity_poly.entity_id
_entity_poly.type
_entity_poly.pdbx_seq_one_letter_code
_entity_poly.pdbx_strand_id
1 'polypeptide(L)'
;SVQYLQQPEKVFAEVFRLLKPGGVFIVSFSNRMFYEKAISAWREGTAYSRVQLVVQYFQSVEGFTEAEVVRKLPGTNNDDKSPLVWIMKLFGLFSGSDPFYAVIAYRNFKPIHGD
;
A
#
# COMPACT_ATOMS: atom_id res chain seq x y z
N SER A 1 -2.78 6.33 -9.39
CA SER A 1 -2.43 6.00 -8.00
C SER A 1 -3.64 6.22 -7.10
N VAL A 2 -3.83 5.40 -6.06
CA VAL A 2 -5.02 5.41 -5.19
C VAL A 2 -5.21 6.74 -4.47
N GLN A 3 -4.12 7.43 -4.12
CA GLN A 3 -4.11 8.70 -3.38
C GLN A 3 -4.79 9.90 -4.08
N TYR A 4 -5.18 9.74 -5.35
CA TYR A 4 -5.79 10.80 -6.17
C TYR A 4 -7.23 10.45 -6.61
N LEU A 5 -7.77 9.30 -6.21
CA LEU A 5 -9.10 8.88 -6.63
C LEU A 5 -10.17 9.69 -5.90
N GLN A 6 -11.08 10.31 -6.66
CA GLN A 6 -12.23 11.02 -6.08
C GLN A 6 -13.42 10.10 -5.80
N GLN A 7 -13.53 8.98 -6.54
CA GLN A 7 -14.58 7.97 -6.39
C GLN A 7 -13.95 6.57 -6.28
N PRO A 8 -13.16 6.31 -5.22
CA PRO A 8 -12.41 5.06 -5.08
C PRO A 8 -13.32 3.82 -5.09
N GLU A 9 -14.50 3.88 -4.48
CA GLU A 9 -15.47 2.80 -4.46
C GLU A 9 -15.91 2.35 -5.87
N LYS A 10 -16.16 3.30 -6.78
CA LYS A 10 -16.52 2.98 -8.17
C LYS A 10 -15.36 2.35 -8.93
N VAL A 11 -14.15 2.85 -8.70
CA VAL A 11 -12.94 2.32 -9.33
C VAL A 11 -12.68 0.89 -8.86
N PHE A 12 -12.83 0.62 -7.56
CA PHE A 12 -12.65 -0.71 -6.99
C PHE A 12 -13.73 -1.68 -7.48
N ALA A 13 -14.98 -1.23 -7.60
CA ALA A 13 -16.07 -2.03 -8.17
C ALA A 13 -15.80 -2.40 -9.64
N GLU A 14 -15.28 -1.46 -10.44
CA GLU A 14 -14.91 -1.75 -11.83
C GLU A 14 -13.73 -2.72 -11.93
N VAL A 15 -12.72 -2.59 -11.06
CA VAL A 15 -11.64 -3.57 -11.00
C VAL A 15 -12.19 -4.95 -10.65
N PHE A 16 -13.06 -5.05 -9.64
CA PHE A 16 -13.70 -6.32 -9.26
C PHE A 16 -14.46 -6.95 -10.43
N ARG A 17 -15.24 -6.15 -11.17
CA ARG A 17 -16.00 -6.60 -12.34
C ARG A 17 -15.09 -7.21 -13.41
N LEU A 18 -13.90 -6.66 -13.60
CA LEU A 18 -12.92 -7.09 -14.61
C LEU A 18 -12.10 -8.31 -14.21
N LEU A 19 -11.88 -8.53 -12.91
CA LEU A 19 -11.11 -9.69 -12.42
C LEU A 19 -11.82 -11.00 -12.72
N LYS A 20 -11.09 -12.06 -13.06
CA LYS A 20 -11.66 -13.42 -13.02
C LYS A 20 -11.90 -13.85 -11.56
N PRO A 21 -12.81 -14.79 -11.27
CA PRO A 21 -12.85 -15.44 -9.96
C PRO A 21 -11.46 -15.96 -9.56
N GLY A 22 -11.02 -15.67 -8.33
CA GLY A 22 -9.67 -15.94 -7.85
C GLY A 22 -8.61 -14.91 -8.29
N GLY A 23 -8.96 -13.92 -9.10
CA GLY A 23 -8.05 -12.87 -9.56
C GLY A 23 -7.62 -11.95 -8.40
N VAL A 24 -6.36 -11.52 -8.43
CA VAL A 24 -5.76 -10.66 -7.39
C VAL A 24 -5.84 -9.18 -7.77
N PHE A 25 -6.14 -8.33 -6.79
CA PHE A 25 -5.96 -6.89 -6.88
C PHE A 25 -4.98 -6.41 -5.81
N ILE A 26 -3.94 -5.72 -6.26
CA ILE A 26 -2.86 -5.21 -5.41
C ILE A 26 -2.82 -3.69 -5.54
N VAL A 27 -2.99 -2.99 -4.42
CA VAL A 27 -2.83 -1.54 -4.34
C VAL A 27 -1.55 -1.26 -3.57
N SER A 28 -0.52 -0.78 -4.27
CA SER A 28 0.75 -0.39 -3.65
C SER A 28 0.94 1.11 -3.64
N PHE A 29 1.58 1.62 -2.58
CA PHE A 29 1.87 3.04 -2.41
C PHE A 29 3.02 3.25 -1.42
N SER A 30 3.53 4.49 -1.42
CA SER A 30 4.52 4.98 -0.48
C SER A 30 4.05 6.32 0.10
N ASN A 31 4.84 7.00 0.93
CA ASN A 31 4.43 8.30 1.49
C ASN A 31 4.58 9.45 0.49
N ARG A 32 5.31 9.25 -0.61
CA ARG A 32 5.50 10.25 -1.68
C ARG A 32 4.19 10.54 -2.41
N MET A 33 3.87 11.82 -2.55
CA MET A 33 2.66 12.28 -3.22
C MET A 33 2.83 13.72 -3.73
N PHE A 34 2.05 14.09 -4.74
CA PHE A 34 1.83 15.49 -5.12
C PHE A 34 0.75 16.08 -4.21
N TYR A 35 1.16 16.90 -3.25
CA TYR A 35 0.28 17.38 -2.18
C TYR A 35 -0.97 18.09 -2.70
N GLU A 36 -0.86 18.90 -3.75
CA GLU A 36 -2.00 19.65 -4.30
C GLU A 36 -3.03 18.75 -5.01
N LYS A 37 -2.63 17.55 -5.43
CA LYS A 37 -3.49 16.62 -6.17
C LYS A 37 -4.13 15.56 -5.27
N ALA A 38 -3.52 15.27 -4.13
CA ALA A 38 -3.99 14.25 -3.21
C ALA A 38 -5.29 14.66 -2.51
N ILE A 39 -6.20 13.71 -2.33
CA ILE A 39 -7.44 13.94 -1.57
C ILE A 39 -7.11 14.25 -0.11
N SER A 40 -7.94 15.05 0.58
CA SER A 40 -7.70 15.45 1.97
C SER A 40 -7.49 14.25 2.91
N ALA A 41 -8.31 13.20 2.78
CA ALA A 41 -8.19 11.97 3.55
C ALA A 41 -6.80 11.31 3.42
N TRP A 42 -6.16 11.45 2.26
CA TRP A 42 -4.80 10.94 2.04
C TRP A 42 -3.74 11.90 2.59
N ARG A 43 -3.92 13.21 2.41
CA ARG A 43 -2.94 14.23 2.83
C ARG A 43 -2.80 14.31 4.34
N GLU A 44 -3.92 14.33 5.02
CA GLU A 44 -4.04 14.50 6.47
C GLU A 44 -3.85 13.17 7.21
N GLY A 45 -3.87 12.05 6.49
CA GLY A 45 -3.72 10.71 7.05
C GLY A 45 -2.28 10.36 7.45
N THR A 46 -2.15 9.61 8.54
CA THR A 46 -0.91 8.90 8.89
C THR A 46 -0.67 7.75 7.91
N ALA A 47 0.54 7.18 7.88
CA ALA A 47 0.80 5.99 7.06
C ALA A 47 -0.17 4.83 7.40
N TYR A 48 -0.47 4.64 8.69
CA TYR A 48 -1.45 3.66 9.15
C TYR A 48 -2.85 3.97 8.63
N SER A 49 -3.32 5.22 8.75
CA SER A 49 -4.67 5.57 8.31
C SER A 49 -4.82 5.48 6.78
N ARG A 50 -3.76 5.72 6.01
CA ARG A 50 -3.76 5.51 4.55
C ARG A 50 -3.91 4.03 4.18
N VAL A 51 -3.22 3.14 4.90
CA VAL A 51 -3.42 1.68 4.73
C VAL A 51 -4.86 1.31 5.06
N GLN A 52 -5.38 1.77 6.19
CA GLN A 52 -6.77 1.48 6.59
C GLN A 52 -7.79 2.03 5.59
N LEU A 53 -7.54 3.22 5.02
CA LEU A 53 -8.38 3.80 3.99
C LEU A 53 -8.46 2.91 2.74
N VAL A 54 -7.33 2.34 2.31
CA VAL A 54 -7.31 1.38 1.18
C VAL A 54 -8.02 0.07 1.55
N VAL A 55 -7.85 -0.43 2.77
CA VAL A 55 -8.60 -1.62 3.25
C VAL A 55 -10.12 -1.35 3.21
N GLN A 56 -10.56 -0.17 3.64
CA GLN A 56 -11.97 0.23 3.56
C GLN A 56 -12.48 0.31 2.12
N TYR A 57 -11.64 0.72 1.15
CA TYR A 57 -12.02 0.69 -0.26
C TYR A 57 -12.19 -0.72 -0.82
N PHE A 58 -11.44 -1.72 -0.31
CA PHE A 58 -11.72 -3.11 -0.63
C PHE A 58 -13.04 -3.57 0.00
N GLN A 59 -13.30 -3.19 1.26
CA GLN A 59 -14.51 -3.55 1.98
C GLN A 59 -15.79 -2.90 1.42
N SER A 60 -15.68 -1.81 0.66
CA SER A 60 -16.84 -1.17 0.02
C SER A 60 -17.38 -1.95 -1.17
N VAL A 61 -16.68 -3.00 -1.61
CA VAL A 61 -17.08 -3.87 -2.72
C VAL A 61 -17.26 -5.29 -2.21
N GLU A 62 -18.49 -5.79 -2.27
CA GLU A 62 -18.80 -7.16 -1.86
C GLU A 62 -18.10 -8.18 -2.77
N GLY A 63 -17.54 -9.22 -2.14
CA GLY A 63 -16.91 -10.35 -2.82
C GLY A 63 -15.39 -10.28 -2.90
N PHE A 64 -14.73 -9.17 -2.55
CA PHE A 64 -13.30 -9.24 -2.23
C PHE A 64 -13.09 -10.06 -0.96
N THR A 65 -12.00 -10.83 -0.90
CA THR A 65 -11.56 -11.47 0.33
C THR A 65 -11.12 -10.42 1.37
N GLU A 66 -10.93 -10.86 2.62
CA GLU A 66 -10.23 -10.04 3.62
C GLU A 66 -8.88 -9.57 3.06
N ALA A 67 -8.60 -8.28 3.22
CA ALA A 67 -7.45 -7.63 2.62
C ALA A 67 -6.18 -7.89 3.46
N GLU A 68 -5.15 -8.40 2.81
CA GLU A 68 -3.82 -8.62 3.39
C GLU A 68 -2.96 -7.36 3.26
N VAL A 69 -2.31 -6.95 4.35
CA VAL A 69 -1.46 -5.76 4.40
C VAL A 69 0.00 -6.16 4.45
N VAL A 70 0.77 -5.74 3.44
CA VAL A 70 2.23 -5.88 3.38
C VAL A 70 2.86 -4.52 3.63
N ARG A 71 3.81 -4.45 4.57
CA ARG A 71 4.60 -3.25 4.88
C ARG A 71 6.09 -3.58 4.90
N LYS A 72 6.90 -2.77 4.22
CA LYS A 72 8.35 -2.84 4.27
C LYS A 72 8.91 -1.50 4.72
N LEU A 73 9.50 -1.49 5.91
CA LEU A 73 10.09 -0.30 6.49
C LEU A 73 11.58 -0.21 6.12
N PRO A 74 12.10 0.99 5.87
CA PRO A 74 13.53 1.23 5.69
C PRO A 74 14.26 0.96 7.02
N GLY A 75 15.30 0.12 7.01
CA GLY A 75 16.14 -0.14 8.20
C GLY A 75 15.75 -1.34 9.07
N THR A 76 14.77 -2.16 8.68
CA THR A 76 14.46 -3.44 9.36
C THR A 76 15.24 -4.65 8.81
N ASN A 77 16.14 -4.44 7.85
CA ASN A 77 17.11 -5.47 7.50
C ASN A 77 18.23 -5.46 8.55
N ASN A 78 18.59 -6.62 9.08
CA ASN A 78 19.62 -6.83 10.11
C ASN A 78 21.06 -6.42 9.69
N ASP A 79 21.24 -5.75 8.54
CA ASP A 79 22.54 -5.32 8.00
C ASP A 79 23.01 -3.95 8.53
N ASP A 80 22.23 -3.32 9.42
CA ASP A 80 22.46 -1.97 9.95
C ASP A 80 23.53 -1.88 11.07
N LYS A 81 24.44 -2.87 11.22
CA LYS A 81 25.48 -2.88 12.27
C LYS A 81 26.82 -2.24 11.88
N SER A 82 26.94 -1.61 10.71
CA SER A 82 28.19 -0.97 10.29
C SER A 82 28.28 0.48 10.83
N PRO A 83 29.31 0.83 11.62
CA PRO A 83 29.54 2.20 12.12
C PRO A 83 29.63 3.23 10.99
N LEU A 84 30.13 2.82 9.81
CA LEU A 84 30.22 3.68 8.63
C LEU A 84 28.85 4.06 8.08
N VAL A 85 27.88 3.13 8.08
CA VAL A 85 26.50 3.40 7.64
C VAL A 85 25.80 4.38 8.60
N TRP A 86 26.06 4.26 9.90
CA TRP A 86 25.56 5.21 10.89
C TRP A 86 26.16 6.63 10.70
N ILE A 87 27.47 6.73 10.51
CA ILE A 87 28.14 8.02 10.22
C ILE A 87 27.56 8.64 8.94
N MET A 88 27.41 7.87 7.86
CA MET A 88 26.86 8.42 6.61
C MET A 88 25.37 8.81 6.72
N LYS A 89 24.56 8.13 7.55
CA LYS A 89 23.20 8.58 7.89
C LYS A 89 23.22 9.90 8.68
N LEU A 90 24.13 10.07 9.65
CA LEU A 90 24.26 11.31 10.44
C LEU A 90 24.65 12.52 9.58
N PHE A 91 25.50 12.31 8.58
CA PHE A 91 25.88 13.35 7.61
C PHE A 91 24.90 13.52 6.45
N GLY A 92 23.73 12.86 6.48
CA GLY A 92 22.67 13.03 5.48
C GLY A 92 22.98 12.47 4.09
N LEU A 93 24.04 11.67 3.95
CA LEU A 93 24.48 11.10 2.67
C LEU A 93 23.63 9.88 2.24
N PHE A 94 22.83 9.32 3.15
CA PHE A 94 21.80 8.33 2.84
C PHE A 94 20.45 8.81 3.40
N SER A 95 19.60 9.36 2.53
CA SER A 95 18.19 9.55 2.86
C SER A 95 17.55 8.16 2.88
N GLY A 96 17.00 7.75 4.03
CA GLY A 96 16.33 6.45 4.15
C GLY A 96 15.31 6.27 3.02
N SER A 97 15.26 5.07 2.41
CA SER A 97 14.29 4.77 1.36
C SER A 97 12.86 5.09 1.85
N ASP A 98 11.91 5.40 0.98
CA ASP A 98 10.53 5.60 1.43
C ASP A 98 9.93 4.22 1.82
N PRO A 99 9.14 4.09 2.91
CA PRO A 99 8.45 2.85 3.21
C PRO A 99 7.55 2.39 2.06
N PHE A 100 7.44 1.08 1.89
CA PHE A 100 6.54 0.46 0.92
C PHE A 100 5.34 -0.17 1.61
N TYR A 101 4.15 0.12 1.09
CA TYR A 101 2.89 -0.48 1.53
C TYR A 101 2.22 -1.14 0.33
N ALA A 102 1.61 -2.30 0.57
CA ALA A 102 0.68 -2.92 -0.35
C ALA A 102 -0.51 -3.50 0.40
N VAL A 103 -1.70 -3.34 -0.17
CA VAL A 103 -2.94 -3.98 0.29
C VAL A 103 -3.42 -4.89 -0.82
N ILE A 104 -3.68 -6.15 -0.48
CA ILE A 104 -3.92 -7.24 -1.44
C ILE A 104 -5.24 -7.91 -1.10
N ALA A 105 -6.12 -8.07 -2.08
CA ALA A 105 -7.30 -8.91 -1.93
C ALA A 105 -7.59 -9.68 -3.22
N TYR A 106 -8.38 -10.74 -3.12
CA TYR A 106 -8.74 -11.60 -4.24
C TYR A 106 -10.23 -11.53 -4.50
N ARG A 107 -10.64 -11.75 -5.74
CA ARG A 107 -12.06 -11.90 -6.10
C ARG A 107 -12.57 -13.26 -5.61
N ASN A 108 -13.56 -13.26 -4.72
CA ASN A 108 -14.28 -14.39 -4.13
C ASN A 108 -13.44 -15.32 -3.23
N PHE A 109 -12.23 -15.71 -3.66
CA PHE A 109 -11.37 -16.63 -2.92
C PHE A 109 -9.89 -16.41 -3.28
N LYS A 110 -8.97 -16.71 -2.36
CA LYS A 110 -7.52 -16.73 -2.63
C LYS A 110 -7.14 -18.09 -3.24
N PRO A 111 -6.61 -18.16 -4.48
CA PRO A 111 -6.22 -19.43 -5.07
C PRO A 111 -5.03 -20.05 -4.31
N ILE A 112 -5.13 -21.36 -4.04
CA ILE A 112 -4.01 -22.14 -3.54
C ILE A 112 -3.15 -22.49 -4.76
N HIS A 113 -1.97 -21.88 -4.86
CA HIS A 113 -0.96 -22.31 -5.81
C HIS A 113 -0.15 -23.38 -5.08
N GLY A 114 -0.11 -24.61 -5.61
CA GLY A 114 0.81 -25.63 -5.09
C GLY A 114 2.23 -25.21 -5.41
N ASP A 115 3.12 -25.25 -4.41
CA ASP A 115 4.56 -25.02 -4.55
C ASP A 115 5.23 -26.12 -5.41
#